data_AF-A0A3D1F239-F1
#
_entry.id   AF-A0A3D1F239-F1
#
_cell.length_a   1.000
_cell.length_b   1.000
_cell.length_c   1.000
_cell.angle_alpha   90.00
_cell.angle_beta   90.00
_cell.angle_gamma   90.00
#
_symmetry.space_group_name_H-M   'P 1'
#
loop_
_entity.id
_entity.type
_entity.pdbx_description
1 polymer ?
#
loop_
_entity_poly.entity_id
_entity_poly.type
_entity_poly.pdbx_seq_one_letter_code
_entity_poly.pdbx_strand_id
1 'polypeptide(L)'
;MRSFDDFPIATEMDIFSDRLLAAPVNGGFAMDGHWVWCGSAIRGDDGRYHLFASVWSQSLPFWPCWVTNSRIVRASADQPQGPYVFEETVLPARDPSFWDGRMTHNPSIHRASDGTYLLFYTGSTYDAPVPTAEDPGQWGDARAALARANQRVGLATAPSINGPWQRR
;
A
#
# COMPACT_ATOMS: atom_id res chain seq x y z
N MET A 1 -46.46 -3.55 37.13
CA MET A 1 -45.54 -2.45 36.84
C MET A 1 -44.17 -2.93 37.27
N ARG A 2 -43.26 -3.25 36.34
CA ARG A 2 -41.90 -3.72 36.71
C ARG A 2 -41.09 -2.52 37.21
N SER A 3 -40.30 -2.73 38.27
CA SER A 3 -39.47 -1.69 38.88
C SER A 3 -38.38 -1.26 37.91
N PHE A 4 -37.92 -0.01 38.01
CA PHE A 4 -36.80 0.52 37.23
C PHE A 4 -35.46 -0.21 37.52
N ASP A 5 -35.42 -1.07 38.53
CA ASP A 5 -34.24 -1.84 38.96
C ASP A 5 -34.03 -3.15 38.18
N ASP A 6 -34.94 -3.52 37.27
CA ASP A 6 -34.87 -4.77 36.50
C ASP A 6 -33.96 -4.69 35.24
N PHE A 7 -33.26 -3.57 35.02
CA PHE A 7 -32.30 -3.42 33.93
C PHE A 7 -30.87 -3.63 34.45
N PRO A 8 -30.11 -4.59 33.88
CA PRO A 8 -28.71 -4.76 34.28
C PRO A 8 -27.94 -3.47 34.00
N ILE A 9 -27.43 -2.85 35.06
CA ILE A 9 -26.43 -1.80 34.94
C ILE A 9 -25.21 -2.46 34.30
N ALA A 10 -24.86 -2.05 33.07
CA ALA A 10 -23.64 -2.46 32.41
C ALA A 10 -22.47 -2.12 33.34
N THR A 11 -21.92 -3.15 33.99
CA THR A 11 -20.75 -3.04 34.85
C THR A 11 -19.56 -3.30 33.94
N GLU A 12 -18.72 -2.27 33.82
CA GLU A 12 -17.60 -2.11 32.88
C GLU A 12 -17.98 -1.70 31.46
N MET A 13 -17.61 -0.45 31.13
CA MET A 13 -17.60 0.08 29.78
C MET A 13 -16.37 -0.52 29.07
N ASP A 14 -16.56 -1.60 28.31
CA ASP A 14 -15.55 -2.16 27.40
C ASP A 14 -15.23 -1.12 26.31
N ILE A 15 -14.20 -0.32 26.57
CA ILE A 15 -13.73 0.71 25.64
C ILE A 15 -12.75 0.07 24.65
N PHE A 16 -12.79 0.53 23.39
CA PHE A 16 -12.01 -0.05 22.30
C PHE A 16 -10.50 -0.23 22.62
N SER A 17 -9.91 0.67 23.42
CA SER A 17 -8.52 0.57 23.84
C SER A 17 -8.18 -0.72 24.58
N ASP A 18 -9.14 -1.29 25.30
CA ASP A 18 -8.94 -2.49 26.13
C ASP A 18 -8.84 -3.75 25.26
N ARG A 19 -9.25 -3.65 23.99
CA ARG A 19 -9.15 -4.72 22.98
C ARG A 19 -7.85 -4.66 22.19
N LEU A 20 -7.01 -3.64 22.39
CA LEU A 20 -5.72 -3.53 21.70
C LEU A 20 -4.73 -4.55 22.28
N LEU A 21 -4.27 -5.46 21.43
CA LEU A 21 -3.23 -6.43 21.76
C LEU A 21 -1.86 -5.91 21.35
N ALA A 22 -0.80 -6.46 21.94
CA ALA A 22 0.56 -6.19 21.51
C ALA A 22 0.76 -6.58 20.04
N ALA A 23 1.54 -5.79 19.30
CA ALA A 23 1.93 -6.13 17.94
C ALA A 23 2.81 -7.40 17.93
N PRO A 24 2.52 -8.40 17.07
CA PRO A 24 3.34 -9.60 16.96
C PRO A 24 4.77 -9.28 16.50
N VAL A 25 5.77 -9.79 17.22
CA VAL A 25 7.20 -9.49 16.98
C VAL A 25 7.66 -9.85 15.56
N ASN A 26 7.15 -10.97 15.02
CA ASN A 26 7.47 -11.46 13.68
C ASN A 26 6.28 -11.30 12.72
N GLY A 27 5.41 -10.33 12.99
CA GLY A 27 4.32 -9.95 12.11
C GLY A 27 4.75 -8.92 11.05
N GLY A 28 3.78 -8.49 10.25
CA GLY A 28 3.95 -7.44 9.25
C GLY A 28 4.70 -7.90 8.00
N PHE A 29 5.12 -6.90 7.21
CA PHE A 29 5.86 -7.09 5.97
C PHE A 29 7.15 -6.29 6.04
N ALA A 30 8.26 -6.97 5.75
CA ALA A 30 9.56 -6.35 5.56
C ALA A 30 10.14 -6.84 4.23
N MET A 31 10.92 -5.99 3.58
CA MET A 31 11.62 -6.32 2.34
C MET A 31 13.03 -5.74 2.44
N ASP A 32 14.03 -6.61 2.55
CA ASP A 32 15.41 -6.20 2.76
C ASP A 32 15.89 -5.23 1.67
N GLY A 33 16.60 -4.18 2.09
CA GLY A 33 17.10 -3.13 1.21
C GLY A 33 16.01 -2.22 0.63
N HIS A 34 14.77 -2.28 1.13
CA HIS A 34 13.67 -1.47 0.66
C HIS A 34 12.97 -0.72 1.80
N TRP A 35 12.58 0.52 1.51
CA TRP A 35 11.55 1.19 2.27
C TRP A 35 10.22 0.52 1.93
N VAL A 36 9.40 0.24 2.93
CA VAL A 36 8.04 -0.30 2.79
C VAL A 36 7.08 0.69 3.42
N TRP A 37 6.07 1.13 2.68
CA TRP A 37 5.14 2.16 3.14
C TRP A 37 3.72 1.97 2.58
N CYS A 38 2.74 2.60 3.23
CA CYS A 38 1.33 2.61 2.81
C CYS A 38 0.77 1.23 2.44
N GLY A 39 0.81 0.31 3.41
CA GLY A 39 0.22 -1.02 3.28
C GLY A 39 -1.31 -1.00 3.22
N SER A 40 -1.90 -1.80 2.33
CA SER A 40 -3.33 -2.07 2.25
C SER A 40 -3.55 -3.57 2.06
N ALA A 41 -4.27 -4.20 2.99
CA ALA A 41 -4.44 -5.65 3.04
C ALA A 41 -5.87 -6.09 2.70
N ILE A 42 -6.00 -7.25 2.08
CA ILE A 42 -7.29 -7.91 1.81
C ILE A 42 -7.16 -9.43 1.95
N ARG A 43 -8.25 -10.10 2.31
CA ARG A 43 -8.30 -11.57 2.22
C ARG A 43 -8.62 -11.99 0.78
N GLY A 44 -7.78 -12.83 0.21
CA GLY A 44 -7.92 -13.37 -1.14
C GLY A 44 -8.93 -14.52 -1.21
N ASP A 45 -9.35 -14.88 -2.43
CA ASP A 45 -10.18 -16.07 -2.68
C ASP A 45 -9.45 -17.37 -2.38
N ASP A 46 -8.12 -17.34 -2.33
CA ASP A 46 -7.26 -18.43 -1.88
C ASP A 46 -7.27 -18.62 -0.35
N GLY A 47 -8.03 -17.79 0.37
CA GLY A 47 -8.14 -17.81 1.82
C GLY A 47 -6.96 -17.19 2.57
N ARG A 48 -5.92 -16.74 1.85
CA ARG A 48 -4.73 -16.08 2.40
C ARG A 48 -4.94 -14.57 2.48
N TYR A 49 -4.07 -13.89 3.22
CA TYR A 49 -4.06 -12.44 3.33
C TYR A 49 -3.03 -11.87 2.37
N HIS A 50 -3.41 -10.85 1.62
CA HIS A 50 -2.57 -10.20 0.61
C HIS A 50 -2.40 -8.73 0.97
N LEU A 51 -1.17 -8.30 1.17
CA LEU A 51 -0.79 -6.91 1.46
C LEU A 51 -0.18 -6.28 0.22
N PHE A 52 -0.77 -5.18 -0.23
CA PHE A 52 -0.19 -4.30 -1.23
C PHE A 52 0.54 -3.17 -0.52
N ALA A 53 1.78 -2.90 -0.92
CA ALA A 53 2.58 -1.84 -0.31
C ALA A 53 3.38 -1.09 -1.34
N SER A 54 3.70 0.16 -1.03
CA SER A 54 4.66 0.94 -1.78
C SER A 54 6.07 0.58 -1.34
N VAL A 55 6.97 0.36 -2.30
CA VAL A 55 8.38 0.11 -2.02
C VAL A 55 9.31 0.88 -2.93
N TRP A 56 10.48 1.26 -2.41
CA TRP A 56 11.61 1.78 -3.17
C TRP A 56 12.92 1.43 -2.43
N SER A 57 14.05 1.52 -3.13
CA SER A 57 15.34 1.10 -2.57
C SER A 57 15.79 1.99 -1.41
N GLN A 58 16.38 1.38 -0.37
CA GLN A 58 17.06 2.08 0.73
C GLN A 58 18.41 2.69 0.33
N SER A 59 18.92 2.38 -0.86
CA SER A 59 20.03 3.17 -1.45
C SER A 59 19.63 4.61 -1.77
N LEU A 60 18.32 4.87 -1.80
CA LEU A 60 17.73 6.20 -1.99
C LEU A 60 17.16 6.70 -0.66
N PRO A 61 17.21 8.02 -0.40
CA PRO A 61 16.58 8.59 0.78
C PRO A 61 15.05 8.47 0.72
N PHE A 62 14.39 8.53 1.87
CA PHE A 62 12.92 8.52 1.93
C PHE A 62 12.33 9.69 1.14
N TRP A 63 12.71 10.92 1.50
CA TRP A 63 12.47 12.12 0.70
C TRP A 63 13.75 12.50 -0.05
N PRO A 64 13.69 12.84 -1.35
CA PRO A 64 12.49 13.01 -2.16
C PRO A 64 11.98 11.72 -2.85
N CYS A 65 12.66 10.59 -2.71
CA CYS A 65 12.51 9.49 -3.68
C CYS A 65 11.19 8.71 -3.60
N TRP A 66 10.41 8.82 -2.51
CA TRP A 66 9.12 8.15 -2.47
C TRP A 66 8.15 8.64 -3.56
N VAL A 67 8.24 9.90 -4.00
CA VAL A 67 7.41 10.44 -5.09
C VAL A 67 7.95 10.15 -6.50
N THR A 68 9.18 9.66 -6.62
CA THR A 68 9.84 9.48 -7.93
C THR A 68 10.20 8.04 -8.25
N ASN A 69 10.40 7.18 -7.25
CA ASN A 69 10.96 5.83 -7.39
C ASN A 69 10.09 4.71 -6.80
N SER A 70 8.94 5.05 -6.20
CA SER A 70 8.04 4.04 -5.65
C SER A 70 7.42 3.16 -6.72
N ARG A 71 7.24 1.89 -6.37
CA ARG A 71 6.43 0.91 -7.11
C ARG A 71 5.54 0.16 -6.12
N ILE A 72 4.43 -0.39 -6.59
CA ILE A 72 3.53 -1.20 -5.75
C ILE A 72 3.87 -2.68 -5.89
N VAL A 73 4.02 -3.36 -4.76
CA VAL A 73 4.23 -4.81 -4.64
C VAL A 73 3.05 -5.47 -3.95
N ARG A 74 2.93 -6.79 -4.10
CA ARG A 74 2.07 -7.66 -3.30
C ARG A 74 2.93 -8.62 -2.49
N ALA A 75 2.53 -8.83 -1.25
CA ALA A 75 3.04 -9.86 -0.36
C ALA A 75 1.86 -10.65 0.22
N SER A 76 2.08 -11.89 0.64
CA SER A 76 1.02 -12.77 1.17
C SER A 76 1.37 -13.40 2.50
N ALA A 77 0.35 -13.75 3.29
CA ALA A 77 0.48 -14.42 4.58
C ALA A 77 -0.71 -15.35 4.85
N ASP A 78 -0.52 -16.36 5.68
CA ASP A 78 -1.63 -17.23 6.12
C ASP A 78 -2.41 -16.63 7.30
N GLN A 79 -1.85 -15.61 7.95
CA GLN A 79 -2.44 -14.90 9.08
C GLN A 79 -2.56 -13.39 8.78
N PRO A 80 -3.59 -12.69 9.29
CA PRO A 80 -3.79 -11.27 8.98
C PRO A 80 -2.64 -10.38 9.47
N GLN A 81 -1.99 -10.78 10.56
CA GLN A 81 -0.82 -10.11 11.11
C GLN A 81 0.51 -10.45 10.41
N GLY A 82 0.53 -11.31 9.39
CA GLY A 82 1.77 -11.80 8.79
C GLY A 82 2.39 -13.00 9.53
N PRO A 83 3.67 -13.33 9.28
CA PRO A 83 4.60 -12.60 8.42
C PRO A 83 4.18 -12.64 6.95
N TYR A 84 4.23 -11.49 6.29
CA TYR A 84 3.98 -11.37 4.86
C TYR A 84 5.25 -11.65 4.07
N VAL A 85 5.14 -12.47 3.04
CA VAL A 85 6.23 -12.83 2.13
C VAL A 85 5.99 -12.15 0.79
N PHE A 86 7.00 -11.47 0.26
CA PHE A 86 6.93 -10.84 -1.07
C PHE A 86 6.56 -11.87 -2.15
N GLU A 87 5.61 -11.51 -3.02
CA GLU A 87 5.13 -12.37 -4.10
C GLU A 87 5.48 -11.76 -5.47
N GLU A 88 5.15 -10.48 -5.69
CA GLU A 88 5.34 -9.84 -6.99
C GLU A 88 5.39 -8.32 -6.93
N THR A 89 5.93 -7.70 -7.99
CA THR A 89 5.75 -6.27 -8.26
C THR A 89 4.53 -6.07 -9.14
N VAL A 90 3.44 -5.55 -8.56
CA VAL A 90 2.12 -5.40 -9.19
C VAL A 90 2.09 -4.23 -10.16
N LEU A 91 2.52 -3.06 -9.70
CA LEU A 91 2.58 -1.84 -10.53
C LEU A 91 4.03 -1.35 -10.57
N PRO A 92 4.89 -1.87 -11.47
CA PRO A 92 6.24 -1.33 -11.68
C PRO A 92 6.19 0.05 -12.36
N ALA A 93 7.34 0.73 -12.42
CA ALA A 93 7.50 1.80 -13.41
C ALA A 93 7.28 1.23 -14.83
N ARG A 94 6.72 2.05 -15.71
CA ARG A 94 6.48 1.74 -17.12
C ARG A 94 6.95 2.90 -18.01
N ASP A 95 6.55 2.90 -19.27
CA ASP A 95 6.97 3.94 -20.21
C ASP A 95 6.53 5.35 -19.70
N PRO A 96 7.39 6.38 -19.75
CA PRO A 96 7.08 7.73 -19.27
C PRO A 96 5.94 8.42 -20.03
N SER A 97 5.56 7.93 -21.22
CA SER A 97 4.39 8.40 -21.98
C SER A 97 3.06 8.10 -21.31
N PHE A 98 3.02 7.12 -20.38
CA PHE A 98 1.86 6.93 -19.52
C PHE A 98 1.83 7.97 -18.39
N TRP A 99 0.64 8.38 -17.99
CA TRP A 99 0.45 9.40 -16.94
C TRP A 99 1.03 8.99 -15.57
N ASP A 100 1.13 7.68 -15.29
CA ASP A 100 1.72 7.04 -14.12
C ASP A 100 3.05 6.33 -14.44
N GLY A 101 3.70 6.70 -15.54
CA GLY A 101 4.82 5.98 -16.11
C GLY A 101 6.01 5.79 -15.16
N ARG A 102 6.30 6.76 -14.30
CA ARG A 102 7.54 6.72 -13.49
C ARG A 102 7.35 6.15 -12.10
N MET A 103 6.18 6.34 -11.49
CA MET A 103 5.97 6.03 -10.08
C MET A 103 4.53 5.61 -9.82
N THR A 104 4.38 4.61 -8.95
CA THR A 104 3.11 4.27 -8.31
C THR A 104 3.30 4.13 -6.80
N HIS A 105 2.38 4.66 -6.00
CA HIS A 105 2.47 4.75 -4.55
C HIS A 105 1.07 4.70 -3.91
N ASN A 106 1.01 4.57 -2.59
CA ASN A 106 -0.22 4.55 -1.79
C ASN A 106 -1.33 3.64 -2.33
N PRO A 107 -1.10 2.31 -2.41
CA PRO A 107 -2.13 1.38 -2.83
C PRO A 107 -3.30 1.34 -1.84
N SER A 108 -4.51 1.14 -2.36
CA SER A 108 -5.71 0.77 -1.60
C SER A 108 -6.45 -0.33 -2.35
N ILE A 109 -6.50 -1.53 -1.76
CA ILE A 109 -7.12 -2.71 -2.39
C ILE A 109 -8.55 -2.93 -1.87
N HIS A 110 -9.46 -3.19 -2.79
CA HIS A 110 -10.87 -3.49 -2.51
C HIS A 110 -11.37 -4.63 -3.39
N ARG A 111 -12.49 -5.23 -2.96
CA ARG A 111 -13.25 -6.21 -3.74
C ARG A 111 -14.59 -5.61 -4.13
N ALA A 112 -14.88 -5.55 -5.42
CA ALA A 112 -16.19 -5.18 -5.93
C ALA A 112 -17.20 -6.33 -5.73
N SER A 113 -18.50 -6.02 -5.78
CA SER A 113 -19.58 -7.00 -5.60
C SER A 113 -19.62 -8.08 -6.69
N ASP A 114 -19.09 -7.78 -7.87
CA ASP A 114 -19.00 -8.73 -8.99
C ASP A 114 -17.75 -9.63 -8.92
N GLY A 115 -16.95 -9.51 -7.86
CA GLY A 115 -15.72 -10.27 -7.67
C GLY A 115 -14.48 -9.64 -8.30
N THR A 116 -14.57 -8.47 -8.93
CA THR A 116 -13.39 -7.75 -9.44
C THR A 116 -12.55 -7.17 -8.30
N TYR A 117 -11.23 -7.31 -8.38
CA TYR A 117 -10.30 -6.61 -7.50
C TYR A 117 -10.02 -5.21 -8.03
N LEU A 118 -10.13 -4.22 -7.15
CA LEU A 118 -9.92 -2.79 -7.43
C LEU A 118 -8.74 -2.29 -6.62
N LEU A 119 -7.64 -1.96 -7.28
CA LEU A 119 -6.44 -1.38 -6.66
C LEU A 119 -6.35 0.10 -7.04
N PHE A 120 -6.78 0.97 -6.13
CA PHE A 120 -6.53 2.40 -6.27
C PHE A 120 -5.08 2.70 -5.90
N TYR A 121 -4.46 3.66 -6.59
CA TYR A 121 -3.08 4.05 -6.33
C TYR A 121 -2.86 5.51 -6.72
N THR A 122 -1.82 6.12 -6.16
CA THR A 122 -1.26 7.37 -6.67
C THR A 122 -0.25 7.06 -7.75
N GLY A 123 -0.38 7.67 -8.93
CA GLY A 123 0.57 7.56 -10.03
C GLY A 123 1.14 8.92 -10.42
N SER A 124 2.31 8.92 -11.06
CA SER A 124 2.92 10.12 -11.63
C SER A 124 3.92 9.77 -12.72
N THR A 125 4.08 10.71 -13.65
CA THR A 125 5.16 10.77 -14.61
C THR A 125 5.76 12.17 -14.59
N TYR A 126 7.03 12.30 -14.95
CA TYR A 126 7.74 13.56 -15.01
C TYR A 126 8.86 13.46 -16.04
N ASP A 127 9.13 14.58 -16.70
CA ASP A 127 10.14 14.68 -17.76
C ASP A 127 11.49 15.11 -17.17
N ALA A 128 12.11 14.20 -16.42
CA ALA A 128 13.45 14.35 -15.91
C ALA A 128 14.09 12.98 -15.61
N PRO A 129 15.42 12.89 -15.46
CA PRO A 129 16.08 11.66 -15.05
C PRO A 129 15.53 11.13 -13.72
N VAL A 130 15.32 9.81 -13.64
CA VAL A 130 14.90 9.15 -12.40
C VAL A 130 16.07 9.21 -11.40
N PRO A 131 15.85 9.61 -10.14
CA PRO A 131 16.90 9.62 -9.12
C PRO A 131 17.58 8.25 -8.97
N THR A 132 18.90 8.27 -8.82
CA THR A 132 19.76 7.08 -8.60
C THR A 132 20.53 7.20 -7.29
N ALA A 133 21.30 6.19 -6.90
CA ALA A 133 22.11 6.28 -5.68
C ALA A 133 23.21 7.36 -5.78
N GLU A 134 23.71 7.62 -6.99
CA GLU A 134 24.72 8.62 -7.29
C GLU A 134 24.14 10.04 -7.37
N ASP A 135 22.87 10.15 -7.77
CA ASP A 135 22.11 11.40 -7.81
C ASP A 135 20.69 11.17 -7.23
N PRO A 136 20.58 11.06 -5.89
CA PRO A 136 19.31 10.75 -5.23
C PRO A 136 18.37 11.95 -5.14
N GLY A 137 18.85 13.14 -5.49
CA GLY A 137 18.17 14.40 -5.25
C GLY A 137 18.20 14.85 -3.80
N GLN A 138 17.68 16.04 -3.57
CA GLN A 138 17.76 16.75 -2.29
C GLN A 138 16.46 17.46 -1.94
N TRP A 139 16.44 18.16 -0.80
CA TRP A 139 15.33 19.03 -0.47
C TRP A 139 15.16 20.13 -1.54
N GLY A 140 13.93 20.33 -2.03
CA GLY A 140 13.65 21.27 -3.12
C GLY A 140 14.03 20.78 -4.52
N ASP A 141 14.36 19.49 -4.69
CA ASP A 141 14.69 18.92 -6.01
C ASP A 141 13.55 19.08 -7.01
N ALA A 142 13.87 19.59 -8.20
CA ALA A 142 12.90 19.85 -9.27
C ALA A 142 12.19 18.57 -9.74
N ARG A 143 12.85 17.40 -9.74
CA ARG A 143 12.23 16.12 -10.11
C ARG A 143 11.11 15.76 -9.15
N ALA A 144 11.34 15.96 -7.86
CA ALA A 144 10.34 15.72 -6.82
C ALA A 144 9.16 16.70 -6.96
N ALA A 145 9.43 17.97 -7.26
CA ALA A 145 8.40 18.97 -7.49
C ALA A 145 7.55 18.65 -8.73
N LEU A 146 8.17 18.25 -9.85
CA LEU A 146 7.49 17.81 -11.07
C LEU A 146 6.65 16.55 -10.81
N ALA A 147 7.23 15.55 -10.17
CA ALA A 147 6.53 14.32 -9.82
C ALA A 147 5.31 14.61 -8.96
N ARG A 148 5.43 15.47 -7.95
CA ARG A 148 4.31 15.92 -7.09
C ARG A 148 3.24 16.65 -7.86
N ALA A 149 3.61 17.61 -8.70
CA ALA A 149 2.67 18.39 -9.50
C ALA A 149 1.81 17.51 -10.43
N ASN A 150 2.36 16.36 -10.85
CA ASN A 150 1.70 15.43 -11.75
C ASN A 150 1.00 14.26 -11.03
N GLN A 151 0.99 14.21 -9.68
CA GLN A 151 0.34 13.12 -8.95
C GLN A 151 -1.17 13.09 -9.22
N ARG A 152 -1.67 11.90 -9.55
CA ARG A 152 -3.10 11.62 -9.75
C ARG A 152 -3.46 10.28 -9.13
N VAL A 153 -4.74 10.08 -8.86
CA VAL A 153 -5.25 8.76 -8.44
C VAL A 153 -5.65 7.97 -9.68
N GLY A 154 -5.13 6.74 -9.78
CA GLY A 154 -5.49 5.76 -10.79
C GLY A 154 -6.18 4.54 -10.19
N LEU A 155 -6.70 3.70 -11.08
CA LEU A 155 -7.29 2.41 -10.74
C LEU A 155 -6.64 1.32 -11.59
N ALA A 156 -6.20 0.25 -10.95
CA ALA A 156 -5.87 -1.01 -11.61
C ALA A 156 -6.91 -2.06 -11.24
N THR A 157 -7.37 -2.84 -12.21
CA THR A 157 -8.38 -3.89 -12.00
C THR A 157 -7.83 -5.26 -12.33
N ALA A 158 -8.23 -6.28 -11.56
CA ALA A 158 -7.88 -7.67 -11.84
C ALA A 158 -9.05 -8.62 -11.54
N PRO A 159 -9.19 -9.73 -12.29
CA PRO A 159 -10.20 -10.75 -12.01
C PRO A 159 -9.81 -11.67 -10.84
N SER A 160 -8.53 -11.68 -10.46
CA SER A 160 -7.97 -12.47 -9.35
C SER A 160 -6.97 -11.63 -8.56
N ILE A 161 -6.74 -11.99 -7.30
CA ILE A 161 -5.76 -11.33 -6.43
C ILE A 161 -4.32 -11.40 -6.99
N ASN A 162 -4.05 -12.42 -7.81
CA ASN A 162 -2.77 -12.63 -8.50
C ASN A 162 -2.72 -11.94 -9.89
N GLY A 163 -3.69 -11.08 -10.21
CA GLY A 163 -3.77 -10.44 -11.52
C GLY A 163 -4.46 -11.30 -12.61
N PRO A 164 -4.20 -11.03 -13.90
CA PRO A 164 -3.37 -9.93 -14.39
C PRO A 164 -3.99 -8.57 -14.08
N TRP A 165 -3.14 -7.61 -13.69
CA TRP A 165 -3.55 -6.25 -13.35
C TRP A 165 -3.60 -5.35 -14.58
N GLN A 166 -4.74 -4.72 -14.81
CA GLN A 166 -4.95 -3.78 -15.91
C GLN A 166 -5.09 -2.37 -15.35
N ARG A 167 -4.10 -1.50 -15.65
CA ARG A 167 -4.17 -0.08 -15.30
C ARG A 167 -5.15 0.62 -16.24
N ARG A 168 -6.15 1.27 -15.67
CA ARG A 168 -7.17 2.05 -16.37
C ARG A 168 -6.74 3.51 -16.51
#